data_AF-A0A953LMV9-F1
#
_entry.id   AF-A0A953LMV9-F1
#
_cell.length_a   1.000
_cell.length_b   1.000
_cell.length_c   1.000
_cell.angle_alpha   90.00
_cell.angle_beta   90.00
_cell.angle_gamma   90.00
#
_symmetry.space_group_name_H-M   'P 1'
#
loop_
_entity.id
_entity.type
_entity.pdbx_description
1 polymer ?
#
loop_
_entity_poly.entity_id
_entity_poly.type
_entity_poly.pdbx_seq_one_letter_code
_entity_poly.pdbx_strand_id
1 'polypeptide(L)'
;MNASNPWRRFAVPALALLLLSALPLGAAQFNIVNTDGAGEGLNDPTPVAPVGGNPGTTRGQQVLNVYNAAAAFWGDLIESDVVVNIEAAVNPLTCTTTGATLASAGALTVWSDFTNTDFADTWYPQALANKLFGSDLDPGFNDLAFRANTNIVNGPSAGCPFKFYLGLDGNTPVGETDLFTVMLHEVAHGLGFANFVNESTGANLSNQTDVYSQFTRDNTLGQTWAQINPTNTGNAAIAASALRCDQITWSGQYV
;
A
#
# COMPACT_ATOMS: atom_id res chain seq x y z
N MET A 1 -1.05 0.16 -84.33
CA MET A 1 -1.63 -1.14 -83.89
C MET A 1 -0.58 -1.84 -83.04
N ASN A 2 -0.98 -2.23 -81.81
CA ASN A 2 -0.39 -3.19 -80.86
C ASN A 2 1.14 -3.24 -80.68
N ALA A 3 1.75 -2.81 -79.57
CA ALA A 3 1.66 -3.24 -78.16
C ALA A 3 2.70 -4.32 -77.75
N SER A 4 3.29 -4.10 -76.56
CA SER A 4 3.98 -5.04 -75.63
C SER A 4 5.46 -5.37 -75.95
N ASN A 5 6.44 -5.50 -75.04
CA ASN A 5 6.62 -5.45 -73.57
C ASN A 5 8.17 -5.49 -73.31
N PRO A 6 8.74 -5.73 -72.11
CA PRO A 6 8.73 -5.00 -70.82
C PRO A 6 10.16 -4.64 -70.33
N TRP A 7 10.35 -3.47 -69.72
CA TRP A 7 11.49 -3.24 -68.82
C TRP A 7 11.04 -3.49 -67.38
N ARG A 8 11.62 -4.52 -66.77
CA ARG A 8 11.49 -4.86 -65.35
C ARG A 8 11.90 -3.67 -64.48
N ARG A 9 11.01 -3.21 -63.60
CA ARG A 9 11.37 -2.39 -62.44
C ARG A 9 11.07 -3.20 -61.19
N PHE A 10 12.11 -3.49 -60.43
CA PHE A 10 12.02 -4.11 -59.11
C PHE A 10 11.37 -3.08 -58.16
N ALA A 11 10.20 -3.41 -57.62
CA ALA A 11 9.64 -2.69 -56.49
C ALA A 11 10.32 -3.21 -55.22
N VAL A 12 11.09 -2.36 -54.55
CA VAL A 12 11.54 -2.60 -53.17
C VAL A 12 10.39 -2.18 -52.26
N PRO A 13 9.79 -3.06 -51.46
CA PRO A 13 8.79 -2.63 -50.49
C PRO A 13 9.53 -1.92 -49.34
N ALA A 14 9.24 -0.63 -49.15
CA ALA A 14 9.62 0.07 -47.93
C ALA A 14 8.77 -0.49 -46.79
N LEU A 15 9.37 -1.37 -45.98
CA LEU A 15 8.76 -1.88 -44.77
C LEU A 15 8.76 -0.74 -43.74
N ALA A 16 7.62 -0.06 -43.60
CA ALA A 16 7.41 0.91 -42.52
C ALA A 16 7.36 0.14 -41.20
N LEU A 17 8.44 0.24 -40.42
CA LEU A 17 8.50 -0.30 -39.07
C LEU A 17 7.63 0.60 -38.18
N LEU A 18 6.37 0.21 -37.96
CA LEU A 18 5.56 0.76 -36.87
C LEU A 18 6.19 0.31 -35.55
N LEU A 19 7.01 1.18 -34.97
CA LEU A 19 7.34 1.12 -33.55
C LEU A 19 6.02 1.36 -32.79
N LEU A 20 5.31 0.28 -32.47
CA LEU A 20 4.39 0.29 -31.34
C LEU A 20 5.26 0.53 -30.12
N SER A 21 5.36 1.79 -29.68
CA SER A 21 5.67 2.08 -28.31
C SER A 21 4.60 1.39 -27.48
N ALA A 22 4.95 0.28 -26.83
CA ALA A 22 4.14 -0.24 -25.74
C ALA A 22 3.99 0.92 -24.75
N LEU A 23 2.79 1.48 -24.65
CA LEU A 23 2.45 2.31 -23.51
C LEU A 23 2.71 1.43 -22.28
N PRO A 24 3.34 1.94 -21.21
CA PRO A 24 3.44 1.17 -19.98
C PRO A 24 2.02 0.72 -19.61
N LEU A 25 1.85 -0.56 -19.27
CA LEU A 25 0.62 -1.01 -18.62
C LEU A 25 0.41 -0.12 -17.38
N GLY A 26 -0.84 0.27 -17.15
CA GLY A 26 -1.21 1.47 -16.39
C GLY A 26 -0.62 1.52 -14.99
N ALA A 27 0.26 2.50 -14.76
CA ALA A 27 0.65 2.95 -13.42
C ALA A 27 -0.61 3.19 -12.57
N ALA A 28 -0.62 2.65 -11.35
CA ALA A 28 -1.78 2.78 -10.48
C ALA A 28 -2.02 4.25 -10.12
N GLN A 29 -3.28 4.65 -10.13
CA GLN A 29 -3.69 5.97 -9.69
C GLN A 29 -4.14 5.91 -8.24
N PHE A 30 -3.69 6.87 -7.44
CA PHE A 30 -4.05 7.00 -6.04
C PHE A 30 -4.76 8.31 -5.80
N ASN A 31 -5.84 8.27 -5.02
CA ASN A 31 -6.61 9.44 -4.62
C ASN A 31 -6.59 9.57 -3.10
N ILE A 32 -6.09 10.71 -2.60
CA ILE A 32 -6.07 11.01 -1.16
C ILE A 32 -7.39 11.66 -0.76
N VAL A 33 -8.15 10.97 0.09
CA VAL A 33 -9.41 11.45 0.65
C VAL A 33 -9.14 11.96 2.06
N ASN A 34 -8.99 13.27 2.19
CA ASN A 34 -8.80 13.93 3.49
C ASN A 34 -10.07 13.83 4.34
N THR A 35 -9.97 13.17 5.49
CA THR A 35 -11.09 13.00 6.44
C THR A 35 -10.95 13.84 7.71
N ASP A 36 -9.89 14.64 7.84
CA ASP A 36 -9.70 15.52 9.00
C ASP A 36 -10.67 16.71 8.97
N GLY A 37 -11.07 17.19 10.16
CA GLY A 37 -11.88 18.39 10.31
C GLY A 37 -11.13 19.68 9.96
N ALA A 38 -11.84 20.81 10.00
CA ALA A 38 -11.22 22.11 9.78
C ALA A 38 -10.28 22.48 10.94
N GLY A 39 -9.05 22.88 10.61
CA GLY A 39 -8.08 23.37 11.59
C GLY A 39 -7.24 22.29 12.29
N GLU A 40 -7.38 21.03 11.89
CA GLU A 40 -6.63 19.90 12.47
C GLU A 40 -5.98 19.04 11.39
N GLY A 41 -4.99 18.24 11.79
CA GLY A 41 -4.37 17.23 10.94
C GLY A 41 -3.89 17.74 9.59
N LEU A 42 -4.38 17.17 8.49
CA LEU A 42 -4.09 17.61 7.13
C LEU A 42 -4.54 19.06 6.85
N ASN A 43 -5.51 19.55 7.62
CA ASN A 43 -6.03 20.91 7.55
C ASN A 43 -5.43 21.84 8.63
N ASP A 44 -4.39 21.42 9.35
CA ASP A 44 -3.74 22.23 10.38
C ASP A 44 -3.07 23.49 9.77
N PRO A 45 -3.53 24.71 10.13
CA PRO A 45 -3.06 25.96 9.55
C PRO A 45 -1.77 26.47 10.19
N THR A 46 -1.19 25.77 11.18
CA THR A 46 -0.01 26.21 11.92
C THR A 46 1.13 26.53 10.95
N PRO A 47 1.62 27.78 10.89
CA PRO A 47 2.67 28.17 9.97
C PRO A 47 3.99 27.45 10.28
N VAL A 48 4.63 26.92 9.25
CA VAL A 48 5.96 26.30 9.31
C VAL A 48 6.76 26.69 8.07
N ALA A 49 8.09 26.72 8.19
CA ALA A 49 8.95 26.89 7.03
C ALA A 49 8.98 25.58 6.21
N PRO A 50 9.09 25.64 4.87
CA PRO A 50 9.42 24.49 4.04
C PRO A 50 10.63 23.73 4.57
N VAL A 51 10.61 22.41 4.44
CA VAL A 51 11.65 21.52 5.00
C VAL A 51 11.93 20.37 4.05
N GLY A 52 13.21 20.05 3.81
CA GLY A 52 13.60 18.80 3.15
C GLY A 52 12.96 18.55 1.78
N GLY A 53 12.80 19.57 0.94
CA GLY A 53 12.11 19.44 -0.35
C GLY A 53 10.57 19.45 -0.27
N ASN A 54 9.97 19.52 0.92
CA ASN A 54 8.54 19.73 1.10
C ASN A 54 8.21 21.23 1.10
N PRO A 55 7.51 21.75 0.07
CA PRO A 55 7.24 23.19 -0.07
C PRO A 55 6.09 23.70 0.82
N GLY A 56 5.45 22.83 1.61
CA GLY A 56 4.32 23.22 2.45
C GLY A 56 4.67 24.30 3.46
N THR A 57 3.79 25.29 3.60
CA THR A 57 3.96 26.43 4.53
C THR A 57 3.10 26.34 5.79
N THR A 58 2.28 25.29 5.90
CA THR A 58 1.57 24.92 7.14
C THR A 58 1.87 23.47 7.47
N ARG A 59 1.75 23.10 8.75
CA ARG A 59 1.96 21.72 9.19
C ARG A 59 1.06 20.75 8.43
N GLY A 60 -0.24 21.07 8.33
CA GLY A 60 -1.19 20.22 7.61
C GLY A 60 -0.84 20.06 6.13
N GLN A 61 -0.41 21.14 5.47
CA GLN A 61 0.04 21.07 4.08
C GLN A 61 1.30 20.22 3.92
N GLN A 62 2.26 20.30 4.86
CA GLN A 62 3.45 19.45 4.80
C GLN A 62 3.08 17.98 4.96
N VAL A 63 2.19 17.64 5.89
CA VAL A 63 1.71 16.27 6.03
C VAL A 63 0.97 15.80 4.77
N LEU A 64 0.04 16.60 4.23
CA LEU A 64 -0.66 16.28 2.98
C LEU A 64 0.31 16.05 1.80
N ASN A 65 1.39 16.81 1.72
CA ASN A 65 2.43 16.60 0.71
C ASN A 65 3.14 15.25 0.89
N VAL A 66 3.37 14.80 2.13
CA VAL A 66 3.89 13.45 2.42
C VAL A 66 2.91 12.38 1.95
N TYR A 67 1.61 12.58 2.15
CA TYR A 67 0.59 11.67 1.63
C TYR A 67 0.62 11.53 0.12
N ASN A 68 0.64 12.66 -0.59
CA ASN A 68 0.69 12.67 -2.04
C ASN A 68 2.02 12.09 -2.57
N ALA A 69 3.13 12.32 -1.89
CA ALA A 69 4.43 11.77 -2.28
C ALA A 69 4.45 10.23 -2.15
N ALA A 70 3.90 9.69 -1.06
CA ALA A 70 3.80 8.24 -0.86
C ALA A 70 2.85 7.58 -1.87
N ALA A 71 1.71 8.22 -2.14
CA ALA A 71 0.78 7.79 -3.18
C ALA A 71 1.41 7.78 -4.57
N ALA A 72 2.17 8.82 -4.93
CA ALA A 72 2.89 8.88 -6.19
C ALA A 72 3.97 7.79 -6.30
N PHE A 73 4.74 7.55 -5.24
CA PHE A 73 5.74 6.49 -5.21
C PHE A 73 5.14 5.11 -5.49
N TRP A 74 4.02 4.78 -4.83
CA TRP A 74 3.34 3.52 -5.08
C TRP A 74 2.71 3.49 -6.48
N GLY A 75 2.13 4.59 -6.94
CA GLY A 75 1.56 4.71 -8.29
C GLY A 75 2.57 4.42 -9.40
N ASP A 76 3.83 4.83 -9.22
CA ASP A 76 4.92 4.54 -10.15
C ASP A 76 5.42 3.08 -10.08
N LEU A 77 5.19 2.39 -8.95
CA LEU A 77 5.73 1.05 -8.68
C LEU A 77 4.76 -0.08 -9.02
N ILE A 78 3.45 0.13 -8.86
CA ILE A 78 2.43 -0.91 -9.06
C ILE A 78 1.48 -0.57 -10.19
N GLU A 79 0.90 -1.60 -10.82
CA GLU A 79 -0.02 -1.43 -11.94
C GLU A 79 -1.48 -1.61 -11.50
N SER A 80 -2.35 -0.65 -11.81
CA SER A 80 -3.80 -0.77 -11.61
C SER A 80 -4.60 0.10 -12.56
N ASP A 81 -5.62 -0.51 -13.18
CA ASP A 81 -6.60 0.21 -13.99
C ASP A 81 -7.78 0.74 -13.13
N VAL A 82 -7.78 0.42 -11.84
CA VAL A 82 -8.75 0.93 -10.84
C VAL A 82 -8.02 1.88 -9.90
N VAL A 83 -8.59 3.07 -9.69
CA VAL A 83 -8.07 4.09 -8.76
C VAL A 83 -8.14 3.55 -7.33
N VAL A 84 -7.04 3.69 -6.57
CA VAL A 84 -6.98 3.36 -5.15
C VAL A 84 -7.27 4.61 -4.32
N ASN A 85 -8.36 4.61 -3.57
CA ASN A 85 -8.77 5.68 -2.67
C ASN A 85 -8.24 5.43 -1.26
N ILE A 86 -7.49 6.40 -0.72
CA ILE A 86 -6.90 6.35 0.61
C ILE A 86 -7.62 7.34 1.52
N GLU A 87 -8.29 6.86 2.56
CA GLU A 87 -8.72 7.72 3.68
C GLU A 87 -7.50 8.18 4.46
N ALA A 88 -7.33 9.49 4.54
CA ALA A 88 -6.17 10.14 5.09
C ALA A 88 -6.57 11.01 6.28
N ALA A 89 -5.97 10.71 7.45
CA ALA A 89 -6.25 11.43 8.68
C ALA A 89 -5.02 11.55 9.59
N VAL A 90 -4.99 12.57 10.42
CA VAL A 90 -3.94 12.74 11.43
C VAL A 90 -4.60 12.77 12.80
N ASN A 91 -4.69 11.58 13.40
CA ASN A 91 -5.44 11.34 14.62
C ASN A 91 -4.52 10.94 15.78
N PRO A 92 -4.94 11.13 17.04
CA PRO A 92 -4.16 10.67 18.18
C PRO A 92 -4.05 9.15 18.17
N LEU A 93 -2.80 8.66 18.17
CA LEU A 93 -2.46 7.28 18.47
C LEU A 93 -1.62 7.24 19.75
N THR A 94 -1.45 6.03 20.31
CA THR A 94 -0.68 5.83 21.53
C THR A 94 0.69 6.51 21.43
N CYS A 95 0.99 7.39 22.38
CA CYS A 95 2.31 7.94 22.57
C CYS A 95 2.56 8.12 24.08
N THR A 96 3.69 7.62 24.54
CA THR A 96 4.17 7.77 25.91
C THR A 96 5.59 8.33 25.88
N THR A 97 6.18 8.53 27.06
CA THR A 97 7.57 8.96 27.19
C THR A 97 8.59 7.94 26.68
N THR A 98 8.18 6.67 26.49
CA THR A 98 9.10 5.58 26.13
C THR A 98 8.74 4.87 24.83
N GLY A 99 7.58 5.15 24.23
CA GLY A 99 7.20 4.51 22.97
C GLY A 99 5.97 5.15 22.34
N ALA A 100 5.78 4.94 21.05
CA ALA A 100 4.64 5.44 20.32
C ALA A 100 4.29 4.54 19.13
N THR A 101 3.00 4.49 18.82
CA THR A 101 2.54 4.07 17.50
C THR A 101 2.78 5.22 16.54
N LEU A 102 3.60 5.01 15.50
CA LEU A 102 3.96 6.06 14.55
C LEU A 102 2.76 6.40 13.65
N ALA A 103 2.19 5.37 13.04
CA ALA A 103 1.04 5.42 12.17
C ALA A 103 0.32 4.07 12.19
N SER A 104 -0.78 3.99 11.44
CA SER A 104 -1.47 2.73 11.18
C SER A 104 -2.21 2.84 9.84
N ALA A 105 -2.10 1.82 9.02
CA ALA A 105 -2.96 1.66 7.87
C ALA A 105 -3.41 0.21 7.64
N GLY A 106 -4.45 0.07 6.81
CA GLY A 106 -4.98 -1.21 6.40
C GLY A 106 -6.14 -1.06 5.43
N ALA A 107 -6.51 -2.14 4.77
CA ALA A 107 -7.68 -2.18 3.90
C ALA A 107 -8.96 -1.94 4.72
N LEU A 108 -9.90 -1.18 4.15
CA LEU A 108 -11.18 -0.90 4.80
C LEU A 108 -12.17 -2.04 4.66
N THR A 109 -12.13 -2.74 3.52
CA THR A 109 -12.89 -3.97 3.29
C THR A 109 -12.01 -5.08 2.71
N VAL A 110 -12.52 -6.30 2.78
CA VAL A 110 -11.91 -7.49 2.18
C VAL A 110 -12.94 -8.24 1.37
N TRP A 111 -12.49 -8.85 0.28
CA TRP A 111 -13.33 -9.55 -0.68
C TRP A 111 -12.79 -10.95 -0.94
N SER A 112 -13.69 -11.91 -1.13
CA SER A 112 -13.37 -13.27 -1.55
C SER A 112 -14.36 -13.73 -2.62
N ASP A 113 -14.00 -14.81 -3.32
CA ASP A 113 -14.87 -15.51 -4.29
C ASP A 113 -15.46 -14.64 -5.42
N PHE A 114 -14.76 -13.55 -5.78
CA PHE A 114 -15.02 -12.77 -6.98
C PHE A 114 -14.33 -13.38 -8.21
N THR A 115 -14.62 -12.88 -9.41
CA THR A 115 -14.00 -13.38 -10.64
C THR A 115 -12.52 -12.99 -10.71
N ASN A 116 -11.65 -13.86 -11.24
CA ASN A 116 -10.20 -13.67 -11.35
C ASN A 116 -9.43 -13.70 -10.00
N THR A 117 -9.92 -14.41 -9.00
CA THR A 117 -9.11 -14.73 -7.81
C THR A 117 -8.03 -15.76 -8.14
N ASP A 118 -6.83 -15.60 -7.57
CA ASP A 118 -5.74 -16.58 -7.70
C ASP A 118 -5.98 -17.84 -6.86
N PHE A 119 -6.66 -17.65 -5.73
CA PHE A 119 -7.01 -18.66 -4.74
C PHE A 119 -8.51 -18.56 -4.43
N ALA A 120 -9.19 -19.71 -4.48
CA ALA A 120 -10.57 -19.83 -3.99
C ALA A 120 -10.61 -19.72 -2.45
N ASP A 121 -11.77 -19.36 -1.92
CA ASP A 121 -12.01 -19.28 -0.47
C ASP A 121 -10.90 -18.49 0.26
N THR A 122 -10.52 -17.33 -0.27
CA THR A 122 -9.39 -16.53 0.22
C THR A 122 -9.74 -15.04 0.24
N TRP A 123 -9.44 -14.37 1.34
CA TRP A 123 -9.61 -12.91 1.48
C TRP A 123 -8.52 -12.14 0.75
N TYR A 124 -8.93 -11.12 0.01
CA TYR A 124 -8.09 -10.11 -0.62
C TYR A 124 -8.46 -8.72 -0.07
N PRO A 125 -7.50 -7.83 0.22
CA PRO A 125 -7.79 -6.43 0.53
C PRO A 125 -8.47 -5.75 -0.65
N GLN A 126 -9.37 -4.79 -0.38
CA GLN A 126 -10.17 -4.11 -1.40
C GLN A 126 -9.37 -3.63 -2.61
N ALA A 127 -8.25 -2.93 -2.41
CA ALA A 127 -7.43 -2.42 -3.51
C ALA A 127 -6.93 -3.55 -4.46
N LEU A 128 -6.49 -4.68 -3.90
CA LEU A 128 -6.05 -5.84 -4.68
C LEU A 128 -7.23 -6.55 -5.35
N ALA A 129 -8.34 -6.69 -4.64
CA ALA A 129 -9.55 -7.29 -5.20
C ALA A 129 -10.09 -6.47 -6.38
N ASN A 130 -10.13 -5.15 -6.25
CA ASN A 130 -10.50 -4.20 -7.28
C ASN A 130 -9.60 -4.32 -8.52
N LYS A 131 -8.27 -4.42 -8.32
CA LYS A 131 -7.31 -4.66 -9.40
C LYS A 131 -7.60 -5.96 -10.15
N LEU A 132 -7.76 -7.07 -9.44
CA LEU A 132 -7.96 -8.41 -10.03
C LEU A 132 -9.32 -8.51 -10.74
N PHE A 133 -10.35 -7.90 -10.17
CA PHE A 133 -11.69 -7.87 -10.76
C PHE A 133 -11.77 -6.94 -11.98
N GLY A 134 -11.01 -5.83 -11.98
CA GLY A 134 -10.98 -4.83 -13.04
C GLY A 134 -11.96 -3.66 -12.86
N SER A 135 -12.66 -3.59 -11.72
CA SER A 135 -13.47 -2.44 -11.32
C SER A 135 -13.59 -2.37 -9.79
N ASP A 136 -14.09 -1.25 -9.28
CA ASP A 136 -14.37 -1.10 -7.86
C ASP A 136 -15.54 -2.00 -7.42
N LEU A 137 -15.26 -2.93 -6.50
CA LEU A 137 -16.20 -3.87 -5.90
C LEU A 137 -17.04 -3.22 -4.79
N ASP A 138 -16.54 -2.13 -4.18
CA ASP A 138 -17.26 -1.41 -3.12
C ASP A 138 -17.25 0.12 -3.30
N PRO A 139 -17.97 0.67 -4.30
CA PRO A 139 -17.95 2.12 -4.59
C PRO A 139 -18.49 3.02 -3.46
N GLY A 140 -19.05 2.44 -2.40
CA GLY A 140 -19.51 3.16 -1.21
C GLY A 140 -18.41 3.44 -0.18
N PHE A 141 -17.25 2.78 -0.30
CA PHE A 141 -16.14 2.85 0.64
C PHE A 141 -14.82 3.11 -0.08
N ASN A 142 -13.92 3.83 0.57
CA ASN A 142 -12.54 3.94 0.12
C ASN A 142 -11.82 2.60 0.31
N ASP A 143 -10.70 2.38 -0.38
CA ASP A 143 -10.04 1.07 -0.40
C ASP A 143 -9.25 0.78 0.87
N LEU A 144 -8.57 1.79 1.40
CA LEU A 144 -7.74 1.68 2.60
C LEU A 144 -7.77 2.98 3.40
N ALA A 145 -7.46 2.87 4.69
CA ALA A 145 -7.30 4.02 5.57
C ALA A 145 -5.87 4.07 6.10
N PHE A 146 -5.31 5.27 6.18
CA PHE A 146 -4.04 5.56 6.84
C PHE A 146 -4.25 6.66 7.88
N ARG A 147 -3.60 6.50 9.03
CA ARG A 147 -3.61 7.47 10.14
C ARG A 147 -2.20 7.73 10.64
N ALA A 148 -1.73 8.97 10.55
CA ALA A 148 -0.50 9.40 11.22
C ALA A 148 -0.78 9.86 12.66
N ASN A 149 0.14 9.60 13.59
CA ASN A 149 -0.03 10.00 14.98
C ASN A 149 0.10 11.52 15.17
N THR A 150 -1.02 12.18 15.46
CA THR A 150 -1.06 13.64 15.70
C THR A 150 -0.13 14.08 16.83
N ASN A 151 0.08 13.24 17.85
CA ASN A 151 0.93 13.55 18.99
C ASN A 151 2.40 13.70 18.60
N ILE A 152 2.82 13.06 17.50
CA ILE A 152 4.19 13.11 16.96
C ILE A 152 4.29 14.19 15.87
N VAL A 153 3.23 14.35 15.05
CA VAL A 153 3.13 15.39 14.01
C VAL A 153 3.19 16.80 14.62
N ASN A 154 2.51 17.02 15.75
CA ASN A 154 2.53 18.31 16.46
C ASN A 154 3.89 18.63 17.10
N GLY A 155 4.78 17.63 17.18
CA GLY A 155 6.11 17.74 17.76
C GLY A 155 6.17 17.38 19.25
N PRO A 156 7.38 17.39 19.83
CA PRO A 156 7.61 16.86 21.15
C PRO A 156 6.82 17.60 22.23
N SER A 157 6.26 16.82 23.16
CA SER A 157 5.58 17.28 24.37
C SER A 157 6.00 16.43 25.57
N ALA A 158 5.66 16.87 26.79
CA ALA A 158 6.06 16.16 28.02
C ALA A 158 5.61 14.68 28.06
N GLY A 159 4.49 14.34 27.41
CA GLY A 159 3.96 12.98 27.34
C GLY A 159 4.34 12.21 26.07
N CYS A 160 4.93 12.88 25.08
CA CYS A 160 5.26 12.32 23.78
C CYS A 160 6.52 13.02 23.24
N PRO A 161 7.73 12.50 23.51
CA PRO A 161 8.98 13.20 23.17
C PRO A 161 9.39 13.04 21.69
N PHE A 162 8.61 12.30 20.91
CA PHE A 162 8.93 11.98 19.51
C PHE A 162 8.48 13.09 18.56
N LYS A 163 9.13 13.14 17.39
CA LYS A 163 8.83 14.10 16.33
C LYS A 163 8.97 13.45 14.96
N PHE A 164 8.05 13.80 14.05
CA PHE A 164 8.20 13.48 12.65
C PHE A 164 9.01 14.54 11.91
N TYR A 165 9.90 14.06 11.06
CA TYR A 165 10.44 14.82 9.94
C TYR A 165 9.43 14.76 8.79
N LEU A 166 9.04 15.94 8.30
CA LEU A 166 8.06 16.09 7.23
C LEU A 166 8.69 16.41 5.87
N GLY A 167 10.03 16.34 5.77
CA GLY A 167 10.74 16.45 4.50
C GLY A 167 10.55 15.21 3.62
N LEU A 168 10.88 15.35 2.34
CA LEU A 168 10.76 14.31 1.30
C LEU A 168 12.12 13.91 0.72
N ASP A 169 13.22 14.41 1.28
CA ASP A 169 14.58 14.24 0.77
C ASP A 169 15.37 13.11 1.45
N GLY A 170 14.77 12.42 2.44
CA GLY A 170 15.41 11.36 3.22
C GLY A 170 16.53 11.85 4.15
N ASN A 171 16.75 13.16 4.29
CA ASN A 171 17.77 13.71 5.19
C ASN A 171 17.21 13.93 6.60
N THR A 172 16.66 12.87 7.18
CA THR A 172 15.99 12.90 8.49
C THR A 172 16.96 13.37 9.58
N PRO A 173 16.66 14.46 10.32
CA PRO A 173 17.48 14.91 11.43
C PRO A 173 17.60 13.87 12.54
N VAL A 174 18.73 13.88 13.25
CA VAL A 174 18.94 13.00 14.41
C VAL A 174 17.85 13.24 15.45
N GLY A 175 17.18 12.16 15.87
CA GLY A 175 16.11 12.21 16.86
C GLY A 175 14.71 12.44 16.28
N GLU A 176 14.57 12.56 14.96
CA GLU A 176 13.28 12.59 14.25
C GLU A 176 13.04 11.28 13.50
N THR A 177 11.77 10.98 13.25
CA THR A 177 11.34 9.85 12.41
C THR A 177 10.86 10.36 11.06
N ASP A 178 11.28 9.72 9.97
CA ASP A 178 10.86 10.09 8.61
C ASP A 178 9.40 9.67 8.34
N LEU A 179 8.47 10.64 8.24
CA LEU A 179 7.06 10.30 8.01
C LEU A 179 6.82 9.73 6.61
N PHE A 180 7.60 10.15 5.61
CA PHE A 180 7.45 9.64 4.25
C PHE A 180 7.77 8.13 4.19
N THR A 181 8.86 7.71 4.80
CA THR A 181 9.25 6.30 4.91
C THR A 181 8.23 5.48 5.71
N VAL A 182 7.73 6.02 6.82
CA VAL A 182 6.64 5.38 7.57
C VAL A 182 5.41 5.22 6.69
N MET A 183 5.06 6.25 5.92
CA MET A 183 3.89 6.16 5.05
C MET A 183 4.04 5.15 3.91
N LEU A 184 5.23 5.03 3.32
CA LEU A 184 5.52 3.97 2.34
C LEU A 184 5.24 2.58 2.95
N HIS A 185 5.69 2.34 4.18
CA HIS A 185 5.45 1.10 4.91
C HIS A 185 3.96 0.84 5.15
N GLU A 186 3.25 1.82 5.69
CA GLU A 186 1.84 1.65 6.05
C GLU A 186 0.94 1.49 4.83
N VAL A 187 1.19 2.23 3.74
CA VAL A 187 0.41 2.05 2.49
C VAL A 187 0.61 0.64 1.93
N ALA A 188 1.79 0.02 2.11
CA ALA A 188 2.00 -1.38 1.73
C ALA A 188 1.01 -2.33 2.43
N HIS A 189 0.72 -2.11 3.73
CA HIS A 189 -0.27 -2.89 4.46
C HIS A 189 -1.67 -2.77 3.83
N GLY A 190 -2.10 -1.55 3.51
CA GLY A 190 -3.39 -1.30 2.85
C GLY A 190 -3.48 -1.92 1.45
N LEU A 191 -2.35 -2.02 0.74
CA LEU A 191 -2.25 -2.66 -0.57
C LEU A 191 -2.17 -4.20 -0.52
N GLY A 192 -2.03 -4.79 0.67
CA GLY A 192 -2.06 -6.25 0.86
C GLY A 192 -0.77 -6.89 1.33
N PHE A 193 0.23 -6.11 1.73
CA PHE A 193 1.35 -6.60 2.52
C PHE A 193 0.95 -6.76 4.00
N ALA A 194 -0.13 -7.49 4.27
CA ALA A 194 -0.68 -7.72 5.61
C ALA A 194 -1.51 -9.01 5.62
N ASN A 195 -1.51 -9.70 6.76
CA ASN A 195 -2.44 -10.80 7.01
C ASN A 195 -3.70 -10.31 7.74
N PHE A 196 -4.78 -11.10 7.68
CA PHE A 196 -6.02 -10.84 8.44
C PHE A 196 -6.22 -11.84 9.58
N VAL A 197 -5.14 -12.52 9.96
CA VAL A 197 -5.13 -13.47 11.07
C VAL A 197 -5.05 -12.70 12.38
N ASN A 198 -5.85 -13.09 13.36
CA ASN A 198 -5.63 -12.65 14.73
C ASN A 198 -4.38 -13.36 15.26
N GLU A 199 -3.21 -12.74 15.18
CA GLU A 199 -1.93 -13.37 15.52
C GLU A 199 -1.85 -13.84 16.99
N SER A 200 -2.63 -13.24 17.90
CA SER A 200 -2.69 -13.68 19.30
C SER A 200 -3.43 -15.00 19.49
N THR A 201 -4.44 -15.28 18.67
CA THR A 201 -5.25 -16.52 18.78
C THR A 201 -4.98 -17.50 17.65
N GLY A 202 -4.33 -17.02 16.57
CA GLY A 202 -4.12 -17.70 15.30
C GLY A 202 -5.37 -17.90 14.45
N ALA A 203 -6.51 -17.30 14.83
CA ALA A 203 -7.76 -17.43 14.09
C ALA A 203 -7.76 -16.55 12.84
N ASN A 204 -8.08 -17.14 11.70
CA ASN A 204 -8.38 -16.43 10.47
C ASN A 204 -9.70 -15.66 10.60
N LEU A 205 -9.78 -14.52 9.92
CA LEU A 205 -11.01 -13.74 9.75
C LEU A 205 -12.12 -14.60 9.12
N SER A 206 -13.27 -14.68 9.79
CA SER A 206 -14.45 -15.42 9.30
C SER A 206 -14.18 -16.88 8.91
N ASN A 207 -13.21 -17.54 9.57
CA ASN A 207 -12.77 -18.91 9.29
C ASN A 207 -12.19 -19.15 7.88
N GLN A 208 -11.77 -18.09 7.20
CA GLN A 208 -11.24 -18.14 5.83
C GLN A 208 -9.86 -17.47 5.80
N THR A 209 -8.88 -18.09 5.13
CA THR A 209 -7.53 -17.57 5.05
C THR A 209 -7.45 -16.32 4.16
N ASP A 210 -6.31 -15.65 4.16
CA ASP A 210 -6.04 -14.47 3.36
C ASP A 210 -4.88 -14.68 2.39
N VAL A 211 -4.85 -13.87 1.33
CA VAL A 211 -3.87 -14.01 0.25
C VAL A 211 -2.43 -13.86 0.73
N TYR A 212 -2.17 -13.06 1.76
CA TYR A 212 -0.82 -12.91 2.30
C TYR A 212 -0.40 -14.18 3.07
N SER A 213 -1.31 -14.75 3.86
CA SER A 213 -1.15 -16.01 4.60
C SER A 213 -0.98 -17.24 3.71
N GLN A 214 -1.37 -17.18 2.43
CA GLN A 214 -1.03 -18.19 1.43
C GLN A 214 0.48 -18.35 1.27
N PHE A 215 1.24 -17.28 1.50
CA PHE A 215 2.69 -17.21 1.31
C PHE A 215 3.49 -17.01 2.59
N THR A 216 2.86 -16.60 3.70
CA THR A 216 3.50 -16.58 5.03
C THR A 216 3.88 -17.98 5.44
N ARG A 217 5.18 -18.26 5.54
CA ARG A 217 5.75 -19.58 5.81
C ARG A 217 6.42 -19.63 7.17
N ASP A 218 6.03 -20.64 7.94
CA ASP A 218 6.75 -21.05 9.15
C ASP A 218 7.86 -22.03 8.76
N ASN A 219 9.12 -21.61 8.92
CA ASN A 219 10.28 -22.40 8.53
C ASN A 219 10.54 -23.60 9.47
N THR A 220 10.07 -23.53 10.71
CA THR A 220 10.17 -24.65 11.64
C THR A 220 9.21 -25.78 11.26
N LEU A 221 8.00 -25.45 10.81
CA LEU A 221 7.01 -26.43 10.35
C LEU A 221 7.18 -26.80 8.87
N GLY A 222 7.83 -25.92 8.10
CA GLY A 222 8.01 -26.07 6.67
C GLY A 222 6.76 -25.80 5.84
N GLN A 223 5.71 -25.24 6.45
CA GLN A 223 4.38 -25.04 5.88
C GLN A 223 3.98 -23.56 5.86
N THR A 224 3.10 -23.17 4.94
CA THR A 224 2.49 -21.85 4.96
C THR A 224 1.37 -21.76 6.00
N TRP A 225 1.02 -20.56 6.44
CA TRP A 225 -0.06 -20.33 7.40
C TRP A 225 -1.39 -20.85 6.86
N ALA A 226 -1.67 -20.66 5.57
CA ALA A 226 -2.85 -21.25 4.92
C ALA A 226 -2.86 -22.79 4.94
N GLN A 227 -1.70 -23.46 4.86
CA GLN A 227 -1.60 -24.93 4.98
C GLN A 227 -1.78 -25.41 6.42
N ILE A 228 -1.28 -24.65 7.40
CA ILE A 228 -1.42 -24.97 8.82
C ILE A 228 -2.87 -24.78 9.27
N ASN A 229 -3.54 -23.73 8.77
CA ASN A 229 -4.83 -23.29 9.27
C ASN A 229 -5.82 -22.89 8.16
N PRO A 230 -6.27 -23.82 7.30
CA PRO A 230 -7.21 -23.47 6.22
C PRO A 230 -8.61 -23.11 6.73
N THR A 231 -9.07 -23.75 7.82
CA THR A 231 -10.45 -23.61 8.35
C THR A 231 -10.48 -23.39 9.88
N ASN A 232 -9.51 -22.66 10.43
CA ASN A 232 -9.39 -22.40 11.87
C ASN A 232 -9.16 -23.62 12.79
N THR A 233 -8.80 -24.78 12.24
CA THR A 233 -8.42 -25.97 13.03
C THR A 233 -6.97 -25.93 13.54
N GLY A 234 -6.13 -25.08 12.96
CA GLY A 234 -4.71 -24.89 13.25
C GLY A 234 -4.38 -23.64 14.06
N ASN A 235 -5.38 -22.94 14.62
CA ASN A 235 -5.23 -21.67 15.34
C ASN A 235 -4.07 -21.66 16.35
N ALA A 236 -3.97 -22.67 17.23
CA ALA A 236 -2.91 -22.73 18.23
C ALA A 236 -1.50 -22.82 17.60
N ALA A 237 -1.36 -23.49 16.46
CA ALA A 237 -0.09 -23.58 15.74
C ALA A 237 0.28 -22.23 15.11
N ILE A 238 -0.70 -21.50 14.57
CA ILE A 238 -0.48 -20.15 14.04
C ILE A 238 -0.12 -19.16 15.17
N ALA A 239 -0.83 -19.18 16.30
CA ALA A 239 -0.49 -18.32 17.44
C ALA A 239 0.93 -18.58 17.96
N ALA A 240 1.36 -19.85 17.97
CA ALA A 240 2.73 -20.21 18.30
C ALA A 240 3.73 -19.81 17.21
N SER A 241 3.33 -19.84 15.93
CA SER A 241 4.13 -19.44 14.77
C SER A 241 4.42 -17.93 14.80
N ALA A 242 3.40 -17.11 15.02
CA ALA A 242 3.50 -15.64 15.06
C ALA A 242 4.51 -15.09 16.08
N LEU A 243 4.84 -15.88 17.12
CA LEU A 243 5.81 -15.50 18.15
C LEU A 243 7.25 -15.97 17.86
N ARG A 244 7.50 -16.66 16.74
CA ARG A 244 8.83 -17.20 16.43
C ARG A 244 9.69 -16.17 15.71
N CYS A 245 10.72 -15.67 16.40
CA CYS A 245 11.73 -14.82 15.80
C CYS A 245 12.51 -15.58 14.71
N ASP A 246 12.78 -14.91 13.58
CA ASP A 246 13.58 -15.41 12.46
C ASP A 246 13.12 -16.74 11.84
N GLN A 247 11.87 -17.15 12.11
CA GLN A 247 11.29 -18.38 11.54
C GLN A 247 10.10 -18.13 10.63
N ILE A 248 9.67 -16.88 10.48
CA ILE A 248 8.56 -16.49 9.61
C ILE A 248 9.12 -15.77 8.39
N THR A 249 8.81 -16.29 7.21
CA THR A 249 9.28 -15.75 5.92
C THR A 249 8.13 -15.69 4.93
N TRP A 250 8.24 -14.85 3.91
CA TRP A 250 7.28 -14.83 2.80
C TRP A 250 7.83 -15.67 1.64
N SER A 251 7.00 -16.53 1.05
CA SER A 251 7.42 -17.58 0.09
C SER A 251 6.81 -17.46 -1.31
N GLY A 252 6.28 -16.27 -1.67
CA GLY A 252 5.76 -16.02 -3.01
C GLY A 252 6.85 -15.91 -4.08
N GLN A 253 6.46 -16.11 -5.34
CA GLN A 253 7.37 -16.33 -6.47
C GLN A 253 7.87 -15.02 -7.14
N TYR A 254 7.35 -13.86 -6.77
CA TYR A 254 7.67 -12.59 -7.43
C TYR A 254 8.18 -11.55 -6.42
N VAL A 255 9.36 -11.01 -6.73
CA VAL A 255 9.98 -9.81 -6.16
C VAL A 255 9.99 -8.75 -7.25
#